data_AF-A0A844GMU6-F1
#
_entry.id   AF-A0A844GMU6-F1
#
_cell.length_a   1.000
_cell.length_b   1.000
_cell.length_c   1.000
_cell.angle_alpha   90.00
_cell.angle_beta   90.00
_cell.angle_gamma   90.00
#
_symmetry.space_group_name_H-M   'P 1'
#
loop_
_entity.id
_entity.type
_entity.pdbx_description
1 polymer ?
#
loop_
_entity_poly.entity_id
_entity_poly.type
_entity_poly.pdbx_seq_one_letter_code
_entity_poly.pdbx_strand_id
1 'polypeptide(L)' 'MKKELKKELKEYRSQGIPLYLNGRPSSPKSIAKACQIAEGGGYMRDYVEDEKGRIARVDFDFIENR' A
#
# COMPACT_ATOMS: atom_id res chain seq x y z
N MET A 1 -0.32 -10.78 11.54
CA MET A 1 -0.38 -9.43 10.92
C MET A 1 0.79 -9.09 9.99
N LYS A 2 2.06 -9.02 10.44
CA LYS A 2 3.20 -8.57 9.59
C LYS A 2 3.45 -9.41 8.32
N LYS A 3 3.27 -10.73 8.41
CA LYS A 3 3.38 -11.65 7.26
C LYS A 3 2.20 -11.50 6.30
N GLU A 4 1.01 -11.21 6.82
CA GLU A 4 -0.23 -11.12 6.05
C GLU A 4 -0.21 -9.89 5.12
N LEU A 5 0.08 -8.69 5.65
CA LEU A 5 0.13 -7.47 4.81
C LEU A 5 1.20 -7.61 3.71
N LYS A 6 2.40 -8.08 4.04
CA LYS A 6 3.46 -8.26 3.04
C LYS A 6 3.09 -9.31 2.00
N LYS A 7 2.37 -10.38 2.39
CA LYS A 7 1.90 -11.43 1.48
C LYS A 7 0.83 -10.88 0.53
N GLU A 8 -0.14 -10.14 1.06
CA GLU A 8 -1.17 -9.44 0.28
C GLU A 8 -0.56 -8.48 -0.74
N LEU A 9 0.39 -7.63 -0.32
CA LEU A 9 1.06 -6.69 -1.21
C LEU A 9 1.89 -7.40 -2.31
N LYS A 10 2.43 -8.58 -2.02
CA LYS A 10 3.08 -9.40 -3.06
C LYS A 10 2.08 -9.91 -4.08
N GLU A 11 0.88 -10.29 -3.63
CA GLU A 11 -0.20 -10.78 -4.49
C GLU A 11 -0.65 -9.69 -5.47
N TYR A 12 -0.83 -8.45 -5.01
CA TYR A 12 -1.10 -7.33 -5.91
C TYR A 12 0.01 -7.15 -6.96
N ARG A 13 1.29 -7.19 -6.54
CA ARG A 13 2.39 -7.08 -7.50
C ARG A 13 2.46 -8.24 -8.48
N SER A 14 2.15 -9.48 -8.09
CA SER A 14 2.11 -10.61 -9.03
C SER A 14 0.97 -10.50 -10.04
N GLN A 15 -0.11 -9.82 -9.68
CA GLN A 15 -1.20 -9.48 -10.60
C GLN A 15 -0.90 -8.25 -11.48
N GLY A 16 0.29 -7.66 -11.36
CA GLY A 16 0.68 -6.47 -12.11
C GLY A 16 0.14 -5.16 -11.53
N ILE A 17 -0.49 -5.20 -10.36
CA ILE A 17 -1.04 -4.01 -9.70
C ILE A 17 0.11 -3.23 -9.03
N PRO A 18 0.39 -2.00 -9.46
CA PRO A 18 1.41 -1.15 -8.86
C PRO A 18 1.01 -0.70 -7.46
N LEU A 19 2.03 -0.53 -6.61
CA LEU A 19 1.88 -0.08 -5.23
C LEU A 19 2.66 1.20 -5.03
N TYR A 20 2.05 2.17 -4.36
CA TYR A 20 2.67 3.46 -4.06
C TYR A 20 2.72 3.69 -2.56
N LEU A 21 3.72 4.46 -2.14
CA LEU A 21 3.89 4.93 -0.77
C LEU A 21 4.15 6.43 -0.84
N ASN A 22 3.26 7.25 -0.27
CA ASN A 22 3.32 8.72 -0.31
C ASN A 22 3.52 9.25 -1.73
N GLY A 23 2.66 8.82 -2.66
CA GLY A 23 2.70 9.22 -4.07
C GLY A 23 3.90 8.69 -4.88
N ARG A 24 4.73 7.79 -4.35
CA ARG A 24 5.90 7.22 -5.07
C ARG A 24 5.78 5.72 -5.28
N PRO A 25 6.15 5.17 -6.47
CA PRO A 25 6.20 3.74 -6.69
C PRO A 25 7.06 3.05 -5.62
N SER A 26 6.54 1.98 -5.03
CA SER A 26 7.18 1.35 -3.87
C SER A 26 7.02 -0.17 -3.86
N SER A 27 7.79 -0.83 -2.99
CA SER A 27 7.80 -2.29 -2.87
C SER A 27 6.92 -2.77 -1.71
N PRO A 28 6.38 -4.01 -1.78
CA PRO A 28 5.68 -4.64 -0.66
C PRO A 28 6.48 -4.64 0.64
N LYS A 29 7.82 -4.80 0.55
CA LYS A 29 8.71 -4.78 1.72
C LYS A 29 8.80 -3.38 2.32
N SER A 30 8.92 -2.35 1.48
CA SER A 30 9.03 -0.95 1.91
C SER A 30 7.74 -0.48 2.58
N ILE A 31 6.59 -0.73 1.96
CA ILE A 31 5.27 -0.36 2.51
C ILE A 31 5.02 -1.07 3.84
N ALA A 32 5.19 -2.41 3.89
CA ALA A 32 5.00 -3.15 5.14
C ALA A 32 5.96 -2.70 6.26
N LYS A 33 7.16 -2.22 5.90
CA LYS A 33 8.10 -1.65 6.88
C LYS A 33 7.64 -0.26 7.35
N ALA A 34 7.17 0.60 6.44
CA ALA A 34 6.64 1.92 6.76
C ALA A 34 5.43 1.83 7.69
N CYS A 35 4.44 0.99 7.37
CA CYS A 35 3.28 0.72 8.24
C CYS A 35 3.69 0.16 9.62
N GLN A 36 4.81 -0.55 9.72
CA GLN A 36 5.27 -1.13 10.98
C GLN A 36 5.92 -0.10 11.91
N ILE A 37 6.62 0.89 11.36
CA ILE A 37 7.39 1.87 12.15
C ILE A 37 6.69 3.23 12.23
N ALA A 38 5.47 3.32 11.69
CA ALA A 38 4.66 4.52 11.76
C ALA A 38 4.34 4.80 13.24
N GLU A 39 4.76 5.97 13.71
CA GLU A 39 4.47 6.52 15.02
C GLU A 39 3.74 7.85 14.82
N GLY A 40 2.86 8.25 15.76
CA GLY A 40 2.09 9.50 15.64
C GLY A 40 1.08 9.50 14.49
N GLY A 41 0.74 8.34 13.94
CA GLY A 41 -0.15 8.21 12.79
C GLY A 41 -0.19 6.79 12.25
N GLY A 42 -0.74 6.64 11.04
CA GLY A 42 -0.83 5.36 10.33
C GLY A 42 -0.88 5.56 8.84
N TYR A 43 -0.63 4.49 8.08
CA TYR A 43 -0.82 4.53 6.63
C TYR A 43 -2.22 4.02 6.29
N MET A 44 -2.99 4.83 5.58
CA MET A 44 -4.25 4.40 4.96
C MET A 44 -3.99 3.95 3.52
N ARG A 45 -4.86 3.09 3.01
CA ARG A 45 -4.79 2.53 1.67
C ARG A 45 -5.96 3.01 0.83
N ASP A 46 -5.68 3.52 -0.35
CA ASP A 46 -6.68 3.87 -1.35
C ASP A 46 -6.55 2.96 -2.56
N TYR A 47 -7.69 2.66 -3.19
CA TYR A 47 -7.77 1.86 -4.39
C TYR A 47 -8.16 2.76 -5.55
N VAL A 48 -7.32 2.75 -6.58
CA VAL A 48 -7.60 3.48 -7.81
C VAL A 48 -8.09 2.47 -8.83
N GLU A 49 -9.23 2.76 -9.43
CA GLU A 49 -9.87 1.89 -10.41
C GLU A 49 -9.43 2.22 -11.84
N ASP A 50 -9.42 1.21 -12.72
CA ASP A 50 -9.34 1.41 -14.17
C ASP A 50 -10.74 1.70 -14.76
N GLU A 51 -10.79 1.96 -16.06
CA GLU A 51 -12.05 2.19 -16.81
C GLU A 51 -13.05 1.03 -16.75
N LYS A 52 -12.62 -0.15 -16.27
CA LYS A 52 -13.44 -1.36 -16.13
C LYS A 52 -13.81 -1.64 -14.67
N GLY A 53 -13.53 -0.71 -13.74
CA GLY A 53 -13.81 -0.87 -12.31
C GLY A 53 -12.91 -1.87 -11.60
N ARG A 54 -11.75 -2.22 -12.19
CA ARG A 54 -10.77 -3.13 -11.56
C ARG A 54 -9.71 -2.30 -10.85
N ILE A 55 -9.09 -2.86 -9.81
CA ILE A 55 -7.99 -2.20 -9.11
C ILE A 55 -6.82 -1.99 -10.09
N ALA A 56 -6.56 -0.74 -10.45
CA ALA A 56 -5.46 -0.29 -11.28
C ALA A 56 -4.21 0.02 -10.46
N ARG A 57 -4.37 0.45 -9.20
CA ARG A 57 -3.27 0.82 -8.30
C ARG A 57 -3.72 0.82 -6.85
N VAL A 58 -2.80 0.57 -5.94
CA VAL A 58 -3.01 0.76 -4.49
C VAL A 58 -2.03 1.79 -3.95
N ASP A 59 -2.57 2.84 -3.35
CA ASP A 59 -1.81 3.98 -2.83
C ASP A 59 -1.82 3.92 -1.30
N PHE A 60 -0.64 4.01 -0.67
CA PHE A 60 -0.48 4.09 0.78
C PHE A 60 -0.01 5.47 1.19
N ASP A 61 -0.83 6.22 1.91
CA ASP A 61 -0.52 7.57 2.36
C ASP A 61 -0.54 7.67 3.88
N PHE A 62 0.44 8.39 4.42
CA PHE A 62 0.54 8.61 5.87
C PHE A 62 -0.48 9.64 6.34
N ILE A 63 -1.24 9.26 7.37
CA ILE A 63 -2.20 10.09 8.06
C ILE A 63 -1.74 10.26 9.50
N GLU A 64 -1.56 11.50 9.91
CA GLU A 64 -1.15 11.85 11.27
C GLU A 64 -2.34 11.75 12.24
N ASN A 65 -2.10 11.21 13.44
CA ASN A 65 -3.06 11.24 14.53
C ASN A 65 -2.95 12.62 15.21
N ARG A 66 -3.92 13.50 14.95
CA ARG A 66 -4.07 14.79 15.64
C ARG A 66 -4.52 14.64 17.08
#